data_AF-A0A7Z7FRZ9-F1
#
_entry.id   AF-A0A7Z7FRZ9-F1
#
_cell.length_a   1.000
_cell.length_b   1.000
_cell.length_c   1.000
_cell.angle_alpha   90.00
_cell.angle_beta   90.00
_cell.angle_gamma   90.00
#
_symmetry.space_group_name_H-M   'P 1'
#
loop_
_entity.id
_entity.type
_entity.pdbx_description
1 polymer ?
#
loop_
_entity_poly.entity_id
_entity_poly.type
_entity_poly.pdbx_seq_one_letter_code
_entity_poly.pdbx_strand_id
1 'polypeptide(L)'
;MFACRPLLNQREFLDWVASAGVTDIAAPMMLHVTIAKCFSDRSQRQLPSNEDDLTVRAGHHRSVRNFGGVVVLVFNCRKLVRRHNEFRQLGMTWDHPLYQPHISFAVDSGIDLCTVKPFCGRLIFGPEHFEEISISN
;
A
#
# COMPACT_ATOMS: atom_id res chain seq x y z
N MET A 1 -9.85 -4.24 11.54
CA MET A 1 -8.39 -4.10 11.65
C MET A 1 -7.73 -4.36 10.29
N PHE A 2 -6.58 -3.78 9.99
CA PHE A 2 -5.77 -4.17 8.83
C PHE A 2 -4.29 -4.17 9.23
N ALA A 3 -3.52 -5.06 8.58
CA ALA A 3 -2.07 -5.08 8.70
C ALA A 3 -1.49 -4.23 7.57
N CYS A 4 -0.65 -3.25 7.90
CA CYS A 4 -0.03 -2.35 6.94
C CYS A 4 1.44 -2.09 7.28
N ARG A 5 2.19 -1.51 6.34
CA ARG A 5 3.48 -0.88 6.62
C ARG A 5 3.50 0.54 6.07
N PRO A 6 3.86 1.56 6.87
CA PRO A 6 3.91 2.94 6.43
C PRO A 6 5.11 3.15 5.52
N LEU A 7 4.95 3.98 4.48
CA LEU A 7 6.05 4.45 3.66
C LEU A 7 6.83 5.51 4.46
N LEU A 8 8.14 5.33 4.61
CA LEU A 8 9.01 6.23 5.36
C LEU A 8 9.57 7.36 4.50
N ASN A 9 9.94 7.08 3.25
CA ASN A 9 10.45 8.09 2.32
C ASN A 9 9.34 8.84 1.56
N GLN A 10 8.32 9.30 2.30
CA GLN A 10 7.13 9.94 1.72
C GLN A 10 7.45 11.18 0.90
N ARG A 11 8.45 11.96 1.30
CA ARG A 11 8.81 13.21 0.61
C ARG A 11 9.15 12.97 -0.87
N GLU A 12 10.04 12.03 -1.14
CA GLU A 12 10.46 11.66 -2.52
C GLU A 12 9.27 11.17 -3.34
N PHE A 13 8.37 10.41 -2.71
CA PHE A 13 7.16 9.91 -3.36
C PHE A 13 6.18 11.04 -3.68
N LEU A 14 5.93 11.95 -2.73
CA LEU A 14 5.01 13.08 -2.90
C LEU A 14 5.54 14.11 -3.91
N ASP A 15 6.85 14.34 -3.95
CA ASP A 15 7.48 15.17 -4.98
C ASP A 15 7.23 14.57 -6.38
N TRP A 16 7.27 13.24 -6.53
CA TRP A 16 6.87 12.58 -7.78
C TRP A 16 5.37 12.72 -8.07
N VAL A 17 4.49 12.51 -7.08
CA VAL A 17 3.03 12.68 -7.23
C VAL A 17 2.70 14.08 -7.77
N ALA A 18 3.31 15.12 -7.18
CA ALA A 18 3.15 16.50 -7.63
C ALA A 18 3.67 16.69 -9.07
N SER A 19 4.83 16.12 -9.41
CA SER A 19 5.38 16.19 -10.78
C SER A 19 4.53 15.48 -11.83
N ALA A 20 3.70 14.52 -11.41
CA ALA A 20 2.78 13.78 -12.27
C ALA A 20 1.46 14.54 -12.53
N GLY A 21 1.31 15.76 -12.00
CA GLY A 21 0.11 16.58 -12.18
C GLY A 21 -1.07 16.17 -11.28
N VAL A 22 -0.82 15.36 -10.26
CA VAL A 22 -1.84 14.89 -9.32
C VAL A 22 -2.00 15.92 -8.20
N THR A 23 -3.12 16.65 -8.20
CA THR A 23 -3.36 17.76 -7.27
C THR A 23 -4.19 17.37 -6.06
N ASP A 24 -5.09 16.39 -6.20
CA ASP A 24 -5.96 15.91 -5.13
C ASP A 24 -5.36 14.67 -4.46
N ILE A 25 -4.27 14.91 -3.73
CA ILE A 25 -3.59 13.87 -2.95
C ILE A 25 -4.55 13.46 -1.84
N ALA A 26 -4.86 12.16 -1.76
CA ALA A 26 -5.61 11.63 -0.63
C ALA A 26 -4.89 12.09 0.64
N ALA A 27 -5.61 12.75 1.56
CA ALA A 27 -5.06 13.47 2.71
C ALA A 27 -3.84 12.76 3.32
N PRO A 28 -2.86 13.48 3.92
CA PRO A 28 -1.57 12.95 4.39
C PRO A 28 -1.63 11.80 5.41
N MET A 29 -2.82 11.32 5.75
CA MET A 29 -3.04 10.09 6.49
C MET A 29 -2.81 8.88 5.59
N MET A 30 -1.51 8.55 5.52
CA MET A 30 -0.93 7.23 5.34
C MET A 30 -0.68 6.76 3.92
N LEU A 31 0.40 7.26 3.32
CA LEU A 31 1.12 6.47 2.33
C LEU A 31 1.62 5.20 3.01
N HIS A 32 0.97 4.08 2.70
CA HIS A 32 1.30 2.77 3.27
C HIS A 32 1.04 1.69 2.23
N VAL A 33 1.54 0.48 2.51
CA VAL A 33 1.10 -0.72 1.81
C VAL A 33 0.24 -1.56 2.75
N THR A 34 -1.00 -1.82 2.35
CA THR A 34 -1.86 -2.78 3.06
C THR A 34 -1.40 -4.20 2.72
N ILE A 35 -1.27 -5.05 3.73
CA ILE A 35 -0.86 -6.45 3.60
C ILE A 35 -2.07 -7.36 3.70
N ALA A 36 -2.95 -7.14 4.69
CA ALA A 36 -4.16 -7.92 4.86
C ALA A 36 -5.24 -7.10 5.56
N LYS A 37 -6.50 -7.40 5.28
CA LYS A 37 -7.64 -6.90 6.05
C LYS A 37 -8.08 -7.98 7.04
N CYS A 38 -8.34 -7.58 8.27
CA CYS A 38 -8.76 -8.48 9.33
C CYS A 38 -10.01 -7.99 10.06
N PHE A 39 -10.98 -8.88 10.24
CA PHE A 39 -12.19 -8.60 11.00
C PHE A 39 -12.13 -9.07 12.46
N SER A 40 -10.99 -9.57 12.98
CA SER A 40 -10.89 -10.01 14.39
C SER A 40 -9.49 -9.96 15.03
N ASP A 41 -9.45 -9.63 16.33
CA ASP A 41 -8.23 -9.56 17.17
C ASP A 41 -7.49 -10.90 17.34
N ARG A 42 -8.15 -12.02 17.03
CA ARG A 42 -7.59 -13.37 17.18
C ARG A 42 -6.35 -13.58 16.31
N SER A 43 -6.30 -12.89 15.18
CA SER A 43 -5.26 -13.03 14.17
C SER A 43 -3.90 -12.41 14.58
N GLN A 44 -3.91 -11.25 15.24
CA GLN A 44 -2.70 -10.59 15.75
C GLN A 44 -1.98 -11.45 16.79
N ARG A 45 -2.73 -12.18 17.63
CA ARG A 45 -2.15 -13.12 18.59
C ARG A 45 -1.43 -14.31 17.93
N GLN A 46 -1.77 -14.64 16.68
CA GLN A 46 -1.20 -15.78 15.97
C GLN A 46 -0.05 -15.37 15.03
N LEU A 47 -0.08 -14.16 14.48
CA LEU A 47 1.00 -13.58 13.69
C LEU A 47 1.45 -12.25 14.32
N PRO A 48 2.55 -12.24 15.09
CA PRO A 48 3.10 -10.99 15.61
C PRO A 48 3.55 -10.09 14.45
N SER A 49 3.58 -8.77 14.70
CA SER A 49 4.07 -7.77 13.75
C SER A 49 5.50 -8.06 13.33
N ASN A 50 5.81 -7.74 12.08
CA ASN A 50 7.19 -7.70 11.61
C ASN A 50 7.82 -6.35 11.97
N GLU A 51 8.77 -6.36 12.91
CA GLU A 51 9.42 -5.15 13.44
C GLU A 51 10.52 -4.56 12.55
N ASP A 52 10.94 -5.28 11.51
CA ASP A 52 12.01 -4.81 10.62
C ASP A 52 11.49 -3.76 9.63
N ASP A 53 12.40 -3.00 9.02
CA ASP A 53 12.08 -2.22 7.83
C ASP A 53 12.07 -3.10 6.57
N LEU A 54 11.25 -2.72 5.59
CA LEU A 54 11.19 -3.34 4.28
C LEU A 54 11.56 -2.32 3.19
N THR A 55 12.71 -2.54 2.55
CA THR A 55 13.09 -1.77 1.35
C THR A 55 12.75 -2.54 0.07
N VAL A 56 11.97 -1.92 -0.80
CA VAL A 56 11.82 -2.31 -2.21
C VAL A 56 12.78 -1.46 -3.04
N ARG A 57 13.65 -2.13 -3.81
CA ARG A 57 14.65 -1.47 -4.63
C ARG A 57 13.99 -0.56 -5.67
N ALA A 58 14.72 0.47 -6.08
CA ALA A 58 14.37 1.27 -7.24
C ALA A 58 14.21 0.37 -8.48
N GLY A 59 13.28 0.71 -9.37
CA GLY A 59 13.03 -0.08 -10.57
C GLY A 59 11.79 0.34 -11.34
N HIS A 60 11.71 -0.14 -12.58
CA HIS A 60 10.68 0.24 -13.56
C HIS A 60 9.50 -0.74 -13.65
N HIS A 61 9.55 -1.88 -12.95
CA HIS A 61 8.45 -2.85 -12.90
C HIS A 61 7.36 -2.41 -11.93
N ARG A 62 6.71 -1.28 -12.26
CA ARG A 62 5.67 -0.62 -11.49
C ARG A 62 4.65 -0.03 -12.45
N SER A 63 3.43 0.16 -11.99
CA SER A 63 2.36 0.75 -12.80
C SER A 63 1.47 1.64 -11.95
N VAL A 64 1.04 2.77 -12.51
CA VAL A 64 -0.03 3.57 -11.92
C VAL A 64 -1.37 3.03 -12.42
N ARG A 65 -2.31 2.78 -11.51
CA ARG A 65 -3.62 2.20 -11.83
C ARG A 65 -4.71 2.89 -11.03
N ASN A 66 -5.95 2.77 -11.52
CA ASN A 66 -7.14 3.12 -10.76
C ASN A 66 -7.75 1.85 -10.15
N PHE A 67 -7.91 1.83 -8.83
CA PHE A 67 -8.62 0.80 -8.08
C PHE A 67 -9.93 1.38 -7.53
N GLY A 68 -10.95 1.47 -8.39
CA GLY A 68 -12.31 1.83 -7.98
C GLY A 68 -12.44 3.28 -7.46
N GLY A 69 -11.78 4.23 -8.12
CA GLY A 69 -11.81 5.65 -7.75
C GLY A 69 -10.60 6.12 -6.93
N VAL A 70 -9.64 5.23 -6.66
CA VAL A 70 -8.39 5.55 -5.98
C VAL A 70 -7.22 5.27 -6.92
N VAL A 71 -6.35 6.26 -7.10
CA VAL A 71 -5.10 6.12 -7.86
C VAL A 71 -4.04 5.47 -6.99
N VAL A 72 -3.44 4.41 -7.51
CA VAL A 72 -2.47 3.57 -6.79
C VAL A 72 -1.18 3.38 -7.58
N LEU A 73 -0.06 3.26 -6.88
CA LEU A 73 1.19 2.74 -7.44
C LEU A 73 1.28 1.24 -7.11
N VAL A 74 1.19 0.38 -8.11
CA VAL A 74 1.40 -1.07 -7.98
C VAL A 74 2.88 -1.41 -8.16
N PHE A 75 3.40 -2.29 -7.30
CA PHE A 75 4.78 -2.75 -7.34
C PHE A 75 4.92 -4.23 -6.95
N ASN A 76 6.04 -4.84 -7.31
CA ASN A 76 6.32 -6.24 -6.97
C ASN A 76 7.15 -6.36 -5.69
N CYS A 77 6.71 -7.20 -4.76
CA CYS A 77 7.47 -7.53 -3.56
C CYS A 77 7.13 -8.95 -3.06
N ARG A 78 8.06 -9.90 -3.23
CA ARG A 78 7.86 -11.29 -2.80
C ARG A 78 7.66 -11.43 -1.29
N LYS A 79 8.32 -10.57 -0.49
CA LYS A 79 8.17 -10.56 0.97
C LYS A 79 6.73 -10.20 1.38
N LEU A 80 6.13 -9.20 0.75
CA LEU A 80 4.74 -8.81 1.01
C LEU A 80 3.75 -9.88 0.54
N VAL A 81 3.97 -10.48 -0.64
CA VAL A 81 3.12 -11.58 -1.12
C VAL A 81 3.16 -12.79 -0.18
N ARG A 82 4.36 -13.17 0.29
CA ARG A 82 4.51 -14.22 1.30
C ARG A 82 3.77 -13.86 2.60
N ARG A 83 3.96 -12.62 3.09
CA ARG A 83 3.33 -12.16 4.33
C ARG A 83 1.81 -12.14 4.21
N HIS A 84 1.26 -11.70 3.08
CA HIS A 84 -0.16 -11.80 2.78
C HIS A 84 -0.66 -13.26 2.84
N ASN A 85 0.08 -14.20 2.26
CA ASN A 85 -0.31 -15.61 2.28
C ASN A 85 -0.31 -16.20 3.70
N GLU A 86 0.64 -15.81 4.57
CA GLU A 86 0.63 -16.19 5.99
C GLU A 86 -0.68 -15.74 6.66
N PHE A 87 -1.12 -14.50 6.41
CA PHE A 87 -2.41 -14.01 6.90
C PHE A 87 -3.61 -14.78 6.32
N ARG A 88 -3.59 -15.08 5.01
CA ARG A 88 -4.67 -15.86 4.36
C ARG A 88 -4.81 -17.27 4.94
N GLN A 89 -3.69 -17.92 5.27
CA GLN A 89 -3.67 -19.26 5.89
C GLN A 89 -4.31 -19.28 7.29
N LEU A 90 -4.29 -18.15 7.99
CA LEU A 90 -4.97 -17.97 9.27
C LEU A 90 -6.44 -17.52 9.13
N GLY A 91 -6.98 -17.53 7.92
CA GLY A 91 -8.37 -17.20 7.65
C GLY A 91 -8.66 -15.70 7.55
N MET A 92 -7.63 -14.83 7.44
CA MET A 92 -7.87 -13.43 7.13
C MET A 92 -8.48 -13.28 5.72
N THR A 93 -9.34 -12.28 5.56
CA THR A 93 -10.06 -12.01 4.32
C THR A 93 -9.28 -11.06 3.41
N TRP A 94 -9.56 -11.15 2.11
CA TRP A 94 -9.10 -10.20 1.12
C TRP A 94 -10.19 -10.06 0.08
N ASP A 95 -10.58 -8.83 -0.21
CA ASP A 95 -11.77 -8.55 -1.02
C ASP A 95 -11.51 -8.74 -2.53
N HIS A 96 -10.25 -8.95 -2.92
CA HIS A 96 -9.85 -9.06 -4.33
C HIS A 96 -9.30 -10.46 -4.66
N PRO A 97 -9.43 -10.93 -5.91
CA PRO A 97 -8.93 -12.26 -6.30
C PRO A 97 -7.41 -12.43 -6.19
N LEU A 98 -6.66 -11.35 -6.38
CA LEU A 98 -5.20 -11.34 -6.37
C LEU A 98 -4.67 -10.22 -5.47
N TYR A 99 -3.72 -10.57 -4.60
CA TYR A 99 -2.95 -9.58 -3.86
C TYR A 99 -1.87 -8.97 -4.75
N GLN A 100 -1.95 -7.66 -4.96
CA GLN A 100 -0.94 -6.87 -5.65
C GLN A 100 -0.49 -5.78 -4.67
N PRO A 101 0.77 -5.77 -4.20
CA PRO A 101 1.27 -4.69 -3.35
C PRO A 101 1.09 -3.33 -4.03
N HIS A 102 0.47 -2.39 -3.32
CA HIS A 102 0.19 -1.07 -3.84
C HIS A 102 0.22 0.00 -2.74
N ILE A 103 0.47 1.24 -3.15
CA ILE A 103 0.31 2.44 -2.33
C ILE A 103 -0.79 3.28 -2.96
N SER A 104 -1.87 3.51 -2.24
CA SER A 104 -2.89 4.49 -2.61
C SER A 104 -2.38 5.90 -2.33
N PHE A 105 -2.56 6.84 -3.26
CA PHE A 105 -1.99 8.18 -3.11
C PHE A 105 -2.90 9.33 -3.57
N ALA A 106 -3.96 9.07 -4.33
CA ALA A 106 -4.90 10.11 -4.75
C ALA A 106 -6.29 9.55 -4.97
N VAL A 107 -7.29 10.41 -4.87
CA VAL A 107 -8.63 10.14 -5.42
C VAL A 107 -8.57 10.39 -6.92
N ASP A 108 -9.24 9.57 -7.71
CA ASP A 108 -9.31 9.76 -9.15
C ASP A 108 -10.07 11.05 -9.49
N SER A 109 -9.38 11.96 -10.16
CA SER A 109 -9.92 13.24 -10.65
C SER A 109 -10.01 13.30 -12.17
N GLY A 110 -9.91 12.15 -12.86
CA GLY A 110 -9.99 12.05 -14.32
C GLY A 110 -8.65 12.20 -15.05
N ILE A 111 -7.53 11.98 -14.34
CA ILE A 111 -6.19 12.04 -14.92
C ILE A 111 -6.00 10.86 -15.88
N ASP A 112 -5.46 11.10 -17.08
CA ASP A 112 -5.07 10.02 -17.99
C ASP A 112 -3.81 9.32 -17.46
N LEU A 113 -4.04 8.23 -16.73
CA LEU A 113 -2.99 7.42 -16.11
C LEU A 113 -2.01 6.80 -17.12
N CYS A 114 -2.38 6.69 -18.41
CA CYS A 114 -1.49 6.16 -19.45
C CYS A 114 -0.30 7.09 -19.72
N THR A 115 -0.44 8.38 -19.39
CA THR A 115 0.62 9.40 -19.54
C THR A 115 1.54 9.49 -18.33
N VAL A 116 1.14 8.89 -17.20
CA VAL A 116 1.88 8.99 -15.94
C VAL A 116 3.01 7.98 -15.91
N LYS A 117 4.26 8.46 -15.88
CA LYS A 117 5.43 7.61 -15.65
C LYS A 117 5.45 7.14 -14.19
N PRO A 118 5.43 5.81 -13.91
CA PRO A 118 5.42 5.30 -12.55
C PRO A 118 6.68 5.69 -11.75
N PHE A 119 6.50 5.97 -10.46
CA PHE A 119 7.60 6.25 -9.53
C PHE A 119 8.63 5.13 -9.56
N CYS A 120 9.90 5.44 -9.86
CA CYS A 120 10.97 4.44 -9.95
C CYS A 120 11.97 4.47 -8.79
N GLY A 121 11.85 5.42 -7.84
CA GLY A 121 12.71 5.54 -6.66
C GLY A 121 12.54 4.38 -5.68
N ARG A 122 13.33 4.33 -4.62
CA ARG A 122 13.18 3.26 -3.59
C ARG A 122 11.83 3.44 -2.87
N LEU A 123 11.24 2.33 -2.42
CA LEU A 123 10.14 2.39 -1.45
C LEU A 123 10.67 1.81 -0.15
N ILE A 124 10.72 2.63 0.90
CA ILE A 124 11.20 2.24 2.22
C ILE A 124 9.98 2.19 3.12
N PHE A 125 9.61 1.01 3.56
CA PHE A 125 8.50 0.81 4.47
C PHE A 125 9.02 0.50 5.87
N GLY A 126 8.35 1.04 6.88
CA GLY A 126 8.66 0.77 8.27
C GLY A 126 8.18 -0.60 8.75
N PRO A 127 8.16 -0.79 10.08
CA PRO A 127 7.56 -1.95 10.73
C PRO A 127 6.10 -2.18 10.32
N GLU A 128 5.63 -3.40 10.49
CA GLU A 128 4.23 -3.77 10.32
C GLU A 128 3.39 -3.27 11.50
N HIS A 129 2.29 -2.58 11.19
CA HIS A 129 1.33 -2.10 12.18
C HIS A 129 -0.02 -2.77 11.96
N PHE A 130 -0.75 -2.93 13.06
CA PHE A 130 -2.14 -3.33 13.06
C PHE A 130 -2.98 -2.12 13.42
N GLU A 131 -3.82 -1.68 12.50
CA GLU A 131 -4.68 -0.53 12.71
C GLU A 131 -6.15 -0.96 12.71
N GLU A 132 -6.94 -0.43 13.63
CA GLU A 132 -8.39 -0.59 13.57
C GLU A 132 -8.93 0.14 12.34
N ILE A 133 -9.98 -0.42 11.72
CA ILE A 133 -10.64 0.30 10.63
C ILE A 133 -11.50 1.35 11.32
N SER A 134 -11.00 2.58 11.43
CA SER A 134 -11.82 3.72 11.84
C SER A 134 -12.82 4.00 10.72
N ILE A 135 -14.02 3.43 10.84
CA ILE A 135 -15.16 3.90 10.05
C ILE A 135 -15.58 5.21 10.71
N SER A 136 -15.04 6.32 10.24
CA SER A 136 -15.62 7.64 10.55
C SER A 136 -17.03 7.67 9.96
N ASN A 137 -18.04 7.69 10.85
CA ASN A 137 -19.45 7.92 10.56
C ASN A 137 -19.69 9.24 9.83
#